data_AF-A0A1G8D178-F1
#
_entry.id   AF-A0A1G8D178-F1
#
_cell.length_a   1.000
_cell.length_b   1.000
_cell.length_c   1.000
_cell.angle_alpha   90.00
_cell.angle_beta   90.00
_cell.angle_gamma   90.00
#
_symmetry.space_group_name_H-M   'P 1'
#
loop_
_entity.id
_entity.type
_entity.pdbx_description
1 polymer ?
#
loop_
_entity_poly.entity_id
_entity_poly.type
_entity_poly.pdbx_seq_one_letter_code
_entity_poly.pdbx_strand_id
1 'polypeptide(L)'
;MYVPLFTAFGPEAIAHRLSVSGSKMLVSNQEQMKKVNNISLVEQIFVIDDDTPPAHNFWGQLENASNHYETEKTTLMDPSIIQFTSGSQGCQKELFGGIKFY
;
A
#
# COMPACT_ATOMS: atom_id res chain seq x y z
N MET A 1 4.75 4.60 6.67
CA MET A 1 3.69 3.71 7.16
C MET A 1 3.24 2.81 6.01
N TYR A 2 3.09 1.50 6.23
CA TYR A 2 2.70 0.51 5.22
C TYR A 2 1.32 -0.09 5.53
N VAL A 3 0.53 -0.37 4.49
CA VAL A 3 -0.82 -0.95 4.62
C VAL A 3 -0.89 -2.23 3.79
N PRO A 4 -0.70 -3.42 4.40
CA PRO A 4 -0.81 -4.67 3.68
C PRO A 4 -2.25 -4.91 3.21
N LEU A 5 -2.40 -5.21 1.92
CA LEU A 5 -3.65 -5.67 1.33
C LEU A 5 -3.51 -7.14 0.97
N PHE A 6 -4.54 -7.93 1.28
CA PHE A 6 -4.58 -9.33 0.91
C PHE A 6 -5.12 -9.48 -0.51
N THR A 7 -4.50 -10.34 -1.32
CA THR A 7 -4.88 -10.53 -2.73
C THR A 7 -6.29 -11.08 -2.91
N ALA A 8 -6.87 -11.72 -1.89
CA ALA A 8 -8.26 -12.17 -1.94
C ALA A 8 -9.29 -11.02 -1.78
N PHE A 9 -8.87 -9.80 -1.46
CA PHE A 9 -9.79 -8.67 -1.39
C PHE A 9 -10.38 -8.31 -2.76
N GLY A 10 -11.67 -8.01 -2.77
CA GLY A 10 -12.37 -7.41 -3.91
C GLY A 10 -12.16 -5.90 -4.00
N PRO A 11 -12.60 -5.27 -5.09
CA PRO A 11 -12.44 -3.82 -5.34
C PRO A 11 -12.92 -2.93 -4.19
N GLU A 12 -14.09 -3.21 -3.62
CA GLU A 12 -14.71 -2.39 -2.56
C GLU A 12 -13.90 -2.47 -1.26
N ALA A 13 -13.40 -3.67 -0.94
CA ALA A 13 -12.55 -3.90 0.22
C ALA A 13 -11.21 -3.17 0.09
N ILE A 14 -10.65 -3.09 -1.13
CA ILE A 14 -9.44 -2.32 -1.41
C ILE A 14 -9.72 -0.82 -1.30
N ALA A 15 -10.76 -0.32 -1.99
CA ALA A 15 -11.13 1.10 -1.99
C ALA A 15 -11.41 1.64 -0.58
N HIS A 16 -12.14 0.88 0.23
CA HIS A 16 -12.39 1.23 1.64
C HIS A 16 -11.07 1.41 2.41
N ARG A 17 -10.13 0.46 2.27
CA ARG A 17 -8.85 0.52 2.99
C ARG A 17 -7.98 1.68 2.52
N LEU A 18 -7.90 1.93 1.20
CA LEU A 18 -7.18 3.07 0.65
C LEU A 18 -7.76 4.41 1.16
N SER A 19 -9.08 4.51 1.21
CA SER A 19 -9.78 5.69 1.74
C SER A 19 -9.48 5.90 3.23
N VAL A 20 -9.65 4.85 4.04
CA VAL A 20 -9.45 4.93 5.49
C VAL A 20 -8.00 5.19 5.86
N SER A 21 -7.03 4.55 5.18
CA SER A 21 -5.62 4.77 5.46
C SER A 21 -5.08 6.07 4.87
N GLY A 22 -5.81 6.74 3.98
CA GLY A 22 -5.33 7.91 3.24
C GLY A 22 -4.12 7.59 2.34
N SER A 23 -4.00 6.35 1.87
CA SER A 23 -2.86 5.93 1.07
C SER A 23 -2.83 6.65 -0.28
N LYS A 24 -1.73 7.33 -0.57
CA LYS A 24 -1.50 8.03 -1.84
C LYS A 24 -0.80 7.18 -2.90
N MET A 25 -0.15 6.09 -2.50
CA MET A 25 0.63 5.23 -3.37
C MET A 25 0.16 3.78 -3.22
N LEU A 26 0.04 3.08 -4.35
CA LEU A 26 -0.25 1.65 -4.41
C LEU A 26 0.86 0.92 -5.16
N VAL A 27 1.36 -0.17 -4.58
CA VAL A 27 2.27 -1.12 -5.25
C VAL A 27 1.53 -2.43 -5.42
N SER A 28 1.52 -2.98 -6.64
CA SER A 28 0.71 -4.14 -7.01
C SER A 28 1.35 -4.99 -8.12
N ASN A 29 0.63 -5.99 -8.62
CA ASN A 29 0.93 -6.75 -9.83
C ASN A 29 -0.22 -6.65 -10.85
N GLN A 30 0.03 -7.04 -12.09
CA GLN A 30 -0.90 -6.96 -13.21
C GLN A 30 -2.22 -7.70 -12.94
N GLU A 31 -2.16 -8.85 -12.29
CA GLU A 31 -3.34 -9.64 -11.94
C GLU A 31 -4.29 -8.85 -11.03
N GLN A 32 -3.75 -8.22 -10.00
CA GLN A 32 -4.52 -7.45 -9.02
C GLN A 32 -4.98 -6.09 -9.59
N MET A 33 -4.33 -5.56 -10.63
CA MET A 33 -4.69 -4.26 -11.22
C MET A 33 -6.13 -4.21 -11.72
N LYS A 34 -6.68 -5.34 -12.18
CA LYS A 34 -8.09 -5.46 -12.61
C LYS A 34 -9.09 -5.06 -11.51
N LYS A 35 -8.70 -5.14 -10.24
CA LYS A 35 -9.54 -4.81 -9.08
C LYS A 35 -9.47 -3.33 -8.69
N VAL A 36 -8.50 -2.59 -9.22
CA VAL A 36 -8.25 -1.18 -8.83
C VAL A 36 -8.43 -0.20 -9.99
N ASN A 37 -8.69 -0.67 -11.21
CA ASN A 37 -8.87 0.16 -12.41
C ASN A 37 -9.87 1.33 -12.25
N ASN A 38 -10.87 1.20 -11.37
CA ASN A 38 -11.89 2.22 -11.13
C ASN A 38 -11.67 3.04 -9.84
N ILE A 39 -10.51 2.90 -9.19
CA ILE A 39 -10.21 3.57 -7.91
C ILE A 39 -9.33 4.80 -8.17
N SER A 40 -9.92 5.99 -8.09
CA SER A 40 -9.21 7.28 -8.26
C SER A 40 -8.64 7.86 -6.95
N LEU A 41 -8.45 7.03 -5.92
CA LEU A 41 -8.02 7.48 -4.58
C LEU A 41 -6.49 7.59 -4.44
N VAL A 42 -5.73 7.02 -5.37
CA VAL A 42 -4.26 6.97 -5.32
C VAL A 42 -3.65 7.89 -6.36
N GLU A 43 -2.62 8.62 -5.95
CA GLU A 43 -1.86 9.54 -6.81
C GLU A 43 -0.82 8.79 -7.66
N GLN A 44 -0.27 7.69 -7.13
CA GLN A 44 0.76 6.90 -7.81
C GLN A 44 0.47 5.41 -7.72
N ILE A 45 0.65 4.71 -8.85
CA ILE A 45 0.51 3.26 -8.95
C ILE A 45 1.80 2.68 -9.53
N PHE A 46 2.38 1.73 -8.82
CA PHE A 46 3.53 0.95 -9.28
C PHE A 46 3.12 -0.50 -9.48
N VAL A 47 3.52 -1.09 -10.60
CA VAL A 47 3.24 -2.48 -10.94
C VAL A 47 4.57 -3.21 -11.16
N ILE A 48 4.71 -4.39 -10.56
CA ILE A 48 5.97 -5.16 -10.58
C ILE A 48 6.20 -5.98 -11.85
N ASP A 49 5.17 -6.19 -12.66
CA ASP A 49 5.14 -7.09 -13.80
C ASP A 49 4.37 -6.50 -14.99
N ASP A 50 4.22 -5.17 -15.03
CA ASP A 50 3.60 -4.40 -16.11
C ASP A 50 4.28 -3.02 -16.21
N ASP A 51 4.19 -2.38 -17.37
CA ASP A 51 4.67 -1.03 -17.65
C ASP A 51 3.60 -0.16 -18.35
N THR A 52 2.37 -0.66 -18.44
CA THR A 52 1.26 0.02 -19.10
C THR A 52 0.81 1.28 -18.32
N PRO A 53 0.82 2.48 -18.94
CA PRO A 53 0.28 3.69 -18.32
C PRO A 53 -1.21 3.54 -17.94
N PRO A 54 -1.66 4.17 -16.84
CA PRO A 54 -0.95 5.19 -16.05
C PRO A 54 -0.02 4.64 -14.96
N ALA A 55 0.14 3.32 -14.85
CA ALA A 55 1.02 2.74 -13.84
C ALA A 55 2.50 2.90 -14.20
N HIS A 56 3.36 2.98 -13.19
CA HIS A 56 4.81 2.94 -13.33
C HIS A 56 5.31 1.51 -13.18
N ASN A 57 6.26 1.10 -14.02
CA ASN A 57 7.00 -0.13 -13.80
C ASN A 57 7.88 -0.01 -12.55
N PHE A 58 7.62 -0.82 -11.53
CA PHE A 58 8.30 -0.74 -10.24
C PHE A 58 9.82 -0.97 -10.36
N TRP A 59 10.22 -2.01 -11.10
CA TRP A 59 11.64 -2.38 -11.22
C TRP A 59 12.45 -1.34 -11.97
N GLY A 60 11.91 -0.82 -13.08
CA GLY A 60 12.56 0.26 -13.82
C GLY A 60 12.72 1.53 -12.98
N GLN A 61 11.76 1.85 -12.11
CA GLN A 61 11.90 2.98 -11.18
C GLN A 61 12.97 2.73 -10.12
N LEU A 62 13.06 1.50 -9.60
CA LEU A 62 14.06 1.10 -8.61
C LEU A 62 15.48 1.09 -9.19
N GLU A 63 15.66 0.61 -10.42
CA GLU A 63 16.97 0.58 -11.10
C GLU A 63 17.52 1.99 -11.37
N ASN A 64 16.64 2.97 -11.59
CA ASN A 64 17.01 4.36 -11.80
C ASN A 64 17.15 5.16 -10.49
N ALA A 65 16.80 4.58 -9.35
CA ALA A 65 16.91 5.24 -8.05
C ALA A 65 18.36 5.23 -7.54
N SER A 66 18.69 6.25 -6.73
CA SER A 66 19.96 6.29 -6.00
C SER A 66 20.09 5.09 -5.06
N ASN A 67 21.27 4.48 -5.02
CA ASN A 67 21.62 3.47 -4.01
C ASN A 67 21.98 4.07 -2.64
N HIS A 68 22.03 5.40 -2.55
CA HIS A 68 22.22 6.13 -1.31
C HIS A 68 20.88 6.63 -0.76
N TYR A 69 20.54 6.22 0.46
CA TYR A 69 19.36 6.64 1.18
C TYR A 69 19.67 6.72 2.68
N GLU A 70 19.30 7.82 3.33
CA GLU A 70 19.38 7.98 4.78
C GLU A 70 18.02 7.66 5.41
N THR A 71 17.99 6.79 6.41
CA THR A 71 16.76 6.42 7.09
C THR A 71 16.32 7.50 8.06
N GLU A 72 15.05 7.91 7.98
CA GLU A 72 14.43 8.81 8.96
C GLU A 72 14.49 8.24 10.38
N LYS A 73 14.76 9.11 11.36
CA LYS A 73 14.74 8.72 12.78
C LYS A 73 13.30 8.47 13.22
N THR A 74 13.06 7.29 13.78
CA THR A 74 11.78 6.92 14.37
C THR A 74 11.96 6.47 15.82
N THR A 75 10.88 6.54 16.58
CA THR A 75 10.75 6.08 17.96
C THR A 75 9.91 4.81 18.00
N LEU A 76 9.92 4.12 19.14
CA LEU A 76 9.09 2.94 19.37
C LEU A 76 7.59 3.22 19.23
N MET A 77 7.18 4.48 19.44
CA MET A 77 5.78 4.90 19.40
C MET A 77 5.34 5.35 18.01
N ASP A 78 6.26 5.48 17.06
CA ASP A 78 5.92 5.88 15.70
C ASP A 78 5.24 4.73 14.95
N PRO A 79 4.09 4.97 14.31
CA PRO A 79 3.34 3.95 13.62
C PRO A 79 4.07 3.50 12.34
N SER A 80 4.25 2.18 12.22
CA SER A 80 4.92 1.59 11.07
C SER A 80 3.96 0.98 10.05
N ILE A 81 2.89 0.35 10.53
CA ILE A 81 1.95 -0.46 9.75
C ILE A 81 0.53 -0.19 10.23
N ILE A 82 -0.41 -0.08 9.28
CA ILE A 82 -1.86 -0.19 9.56
C ILE A 82 -2.31 -1.58 9.15
N GLN A 83 -2.71 -2.39 10.13
CA GLN A 83 -3.31 -3.70 9.85
C GLN A 83 -4.82 -3.61 10.00
N PHE A 84 -5.54 -3.87 8.91
CA PHE A 84 -6.99 -4.05 8.95
C PHE A 84 -7.31 -5.47 9.40
N THR A 85 -8.16 -5.58 10.42
CA THR A 85 -8.70 -6.86 10.91
C THR A 85 -10.19 -6.94 10.59
N SER A 86 -10.72 -8.16 10.40
CA SER A 86 -12.15 -8.35 10.19
C SER A 86 -12.90 -8.03 11.48
N GLY A 87 -13.39 -6.79 11.60
CA GLY A 87 -14.37 -6.45 12.62
C GLY A 87 -15.68 -7.21 12.36
N SER A 88 -16.27 -7.77 13.42
CA SER A 88 -17.64 -8.29 13.37
C SER A 88 -18.62 -7.12 13.18
N GLN A 89 -19.44 -7.19 12.12
CA GLN A 89 -20.45 -6.21 11.70
C GLN A 89 -19.91 -4.80 11.36
N GLY A 90 -19.53 -4.63 10.09
CA GLY A 90 -19.61 -3.35 9.37
C GLY A 90 -18.52 -2.31 9.60
N CYS A 91 -17.78 -2.34 10.70
CA CYS A 91 -16.72 -1.36 10.97
C CYS A 91 -15.38 -2.06 11.19
N GLN A 92 -14.46 -1.92 10.25
CA GLN A 92 -13.11 -2.46 10.40
C GLN A 92 -12.30 -1.54 11.33
N LYS A 93 -11.69 -2.11 12.36
CA LYS A 93 -10.86 -1.36 13.30
C LYS A 93 -9.42 -1.33 12.80
N GLU A 94 -8.83 -0.14 12.78
CA GLU A 94 -7.41 0.06 12.50
C GLU A 94 -6.56 -0.36 13.70
N LEU A 95 -5.47 -1.08 13.45
CA LEU A 95 -4.43 -1.35 14.43
C LEU A 95 -3.10 -0.76 13.95
N PHE A 96 -2.52 0.13 14.75
CA PHE A 96 -1.18 0.67 14.54
C PHE A 96 -0.15 -0.20 15.29
N GLY A 97 0.81 -0.76 14.56
CA GLY A 97 1.94 -1.51 15.13
C GLY A 97 3.23 -0.69 15.15
N GLY A 98 4.01 -0.79 16.24
CA GLY A 98 5.40 -0.31 16.30
C GLY A 98 6.39 -1.40 15.86
N ILE A 99 7.52 -1.03 15.25
CA ILE A 99 8.61 -1.97 14.91
C ILE A 99 9.58 -2.05 16.08
N LYS A 100 9.88 -3.27 16.55
CA LYS A 100 11.03 -3.55 17.42
C LYS A 100 12.16 -4.12 16.56
N PHE A 101 13.26 -3.38 16.44
CA PHE A 101 14.54 -3.95 16.04
C PHE A 101 15.22 -4.48 17.31
N TYR A 102 15.54 -5.78 17.34
CA TYR A 102 16.44 -6.38 18.33
C TYR A 102 17.84 -6.46 17.74
#